data_AF-A0A1H7EHX0-F1
#
_entry.id   AF-A0A1H7EHX0-F1
#
_cell.length_a   1.000
_cell.length_b   1.000
_cell.length_c   1.000
_cell.angle_alpha   90.00
_cell.angle_beta   90.00
_cell.angle_gamma   90.00
#
_symmetry.space_group_name_H-M   'P 1'
#
loop_
_entity.id
_entity.type
_entity.pdbx_description
1 polymer ?
#
loop_
_entity_poly.entity_id
_entity_poly.type
_entity_poly.pdbx_seq_one_letter_code
_entity_poly.pdbx_strand_id
1 'polypeptide(L)'
;MVSLPLTEIKGSISGVSLVLLSSLFGAASIIQVKNLSRTESPVTIVFYSNVISTILSGMSLLFAWVMPNERDLGYMVLIGLTGGVGQLLLTVALSNAAASLLAPFGYFGVVWAIVFEYLIWGEAISAKTAVGFVVIIGTALYLCMSDKRSDAS
;
A
#
# COMPACT_ATOMS: atom_id res chain seq x y z
N MET A 1 20.96 -19.50 33.92
CA MET A 1 20.17 -18.28 33.61
C MET A 1 20.13 -18.09 32.09
N VAL A 2 19.60 -19.09 31.37
CA VAL A 2 19.44 -19.12 29.90
C VAL A 2 18.05 -19.68 29.64
N SER A 3 17.04 -18.82 29.55
CA SER A 3 15.70 -19.18 29.11
C SER A 3 15.62 -18.93 27.60
N LEU A 4 15.60 -20.05 26.87
CA LEU A 4 15.57 -20.21 25.41
C LEU A 4 14.39 -19.49 24.70
N PRO A 5 14.49 -19.30 23.37
CA PRO A 5 13.83 -18.31 22.50
C PRO A 5 12.40 -18.68 22.08
N LEU A 6 11.65 -19.36 22.95
CA LEU A 6 10.31 -19.86 22.62
C LEU A 6 9.26 -18.74 22.57
N THR A 7 9.50 -17.62 23.26
CA THR A 7 8.62 -16.44 23.23
C THR A 7 8.75 -15.66 21.92
N GLU A 8 9.98 -15.51 21.42
CA GLU A 8 10.30 -14.90 20.11
C GLU A 8 9.67 -15.70 18.97
N ILE A 9 9.80 -17.03 18.99
CA ILE A 9 9.22 -17.91 17.95
C ILE A 9 7.69 -17.89 17.99
N LYS A 10 7.07 -17.85 19.19
CA LYS A 10 5.60 -17.71 19.31
C LYS A 10 5.10 -16.37 18.75
N GLY A 11 5.81 -15.27 19.03
CA GLY A 11 5.52 -13.95 18.46
C GLY A 11 5.69 -13.92 16.94
N SER A 12 6.72 -14.60 16.43
CA SER A 12 6.98 -14.73 15.00
C SER A 12 5.88 -15.51 14.28
N ILE A 13 5.41 -16.64 14.82
CA ILE A 13 4.34 -17.44 14.23
C ILE A 13 3.02 -16.66 14.20
N SER A 14 2.71 -15.88 15.25
CA SER A 14 1.53 -15.01 15.25
C SER A 14 1.65 -13.87 14.22
N GLY A 15 2.85 -13.31 14.04
CA GLY A 15 3.09 -12.28 13.03
C GLY A 15 2.94 -12.82 11.61
N VAL A 16 3.53 -13.99 11.32
CA VAL A 16 3.45 -14.62 10.01
C VAL A 16 2.01 -14.99 9.64
N SER A 17 1.22 -15.52 10.58
CA SER A 17 -0.19 -15.85 10.31
C SER A 17 -1.04 -14.61 10.04
N LEU A 18 -0.81 -13.50 10.75
CA LEU A 18 -1.45 -12.20 10.49
C LEU A 18 -1.09 -11.64 9.11
N VAL A 19 0.18 -11.72 8.70
CA VAL A 19 0.63 -11.26 7.37
C VAL A 19 0.02 -12.12 6.25
N LEU A 20 -0.02 -13.44 6.42
CA LEU A 20 -0.66 -14.33 5.45
C LEU A 20 -2.16 -14.05 5.32
N LEU A 21 -2.85 -13.83 6.45
CA LEU A 21 -4.26 -13.47 6.45
C LEU A 21 -4.48 -12.11 5.74
N SER A 22 -3.68 -11.09 6.08
CA SER A 22 -3.72 -9.78 5.42
C SER A 22 -3.49 -9.88 3.91
N SER A 23 -2.50 -10.68 3.48
CA SER A 23 -2.21 -10.90 2.06
C SER A 23 -3.38 -11.59 1.34
N LEU A 24 -4.07 -12.52 2.01
CA LEU A 24 -5.25 -13.19 1.45
C LEU A 24 -6.40 -12.21 1.21
N PHE A 25 -6.68 -11.36 2.20
CA PHE A 25 -7.69 -10.30 2.09
C PHE A 25 -7.31 -9.24 1.06
N GLY A 26 -6.03 -8.86 0.99
CA GLY A 26 -5.51 -7.94 -0.02
C GLY A 26 -5.67 -8.49 -1.43
N ALA A 27 -5.33 -9.76 -1.66
CA ALA A 27 -5.54 -10.43 -2.94
C ALA A 27 -7.03 -10.52 -3.31
N ALA A 28 -7.90 -10.87 -2.35
CA ALA A 28 -9.34 -10.89 -2.57
C ALA A 28 -9.90 -9.51 -2.93
N SER A 29 -9.41 -8.45 -2.30
CA SER A 29 -9.78 -7.06 -2.60
C SER A 29 -9.38 -6.68 -4.03
N ILE A 30 -8.16 -7.00 -4.46
CA ILE A 30 -7.68 -6.73 -5.83
C ILE A 30 -8.56 -7.46 -6.86
N ILE A 31 -8.92 -8.73 -6.59
CA ILE A 31 -9.79 -9.51 -7.47
C ILE A 31 -11.20 -8.93 -7.52
N GLN A 32 -11.76 -8.49 -6.39
CA GLN A 32 -13.07 -7.85 -6.33
C GLN A 32 -13.09 -6.54 -7.12
N VAL A 33 -12.10 -5.67 -6.92
CA VAL A 33 -11.97 -4.42 -7.68
C VAL A 33 -11.88 -4.71 -9.17
N LYS A 34 -11.10 -5.73 -9.58
CA LYS A 34 -10.97 -6.11 -10.99
C LYS A 34 -12.27 -6.66 -11.57
N ASN A 35 -13.03 -7.46 -10.80
CA ASN A 35 -14.32 -7.99 -11.25
C ASN A 35 -15.38 -6.89 -11.33
N LEU A 36 -15.44 -5.98 -10.36
CA LEU A 36 -16.37 -4.84 -10.40
C LEU A 36 -16.00 -3.85 -11.51
N SER A 37 -14.71 -3.63 -11.77
CA SER A 37 -14.24 -2.74 -12.85
C SER A 37 -14.56 -3.26 -14.26
N ARG A 38 -15.04 -4.50 -14.40
CA ARG A 38 -15.54 -5.03 -15.68
C ARG A 38 -16.98 -4.62 -15.98
N THR A 39 -17.75 -4.20 -14.97
CA THR A 39 -19.17 -3.86 -15.10
C THR A 39 -19.46 -2.40 -14.72
N GLU A 40 -18.65 -1.80 -13.85
CA GLU A 40 -18.85 -0.47 -13.29
C GLU A 40 -17.64 0.43 -13.53
N SER A 41 -17.87 1.75 -13.61
CA SER A 41 -16.79 2.72 -13.76
C SER A 41 -15.86 2.70 -12.53
N PRO A 42 -14.53 2.68 -12.72
CA PRO A 42 -13.56 2.67 -11.62
C PRO A 42 -13.73 3.84 -10.62
N VAL A 43 -14.28 4.97 -11.07
CA VAL A 43 -14.62 6.11 -10.21
C VAL A 43 -15.73 5.75 -9.22
N THR A 44 -16.74 4.99 -9.66
CA THR A 44 -17.87 4.55 -8.83
C THR A 44 -17.39 3.59 -7.73
N ILE A 45 -16.50 2.65 -8.07
CA ILE A 45 -15.96 1.67 -7.12
C ILE A 45 -15.23 2.36 -5.96
N VAL A 46 -14.35 3.30 -6.29
CA VAL A 46 -13.56 4.01 -5.28
C VAL A 46 -14.42 5.01 -4.50
N PHE A 47 -15.43 5.61 -5.13
CA PHE A 47 -16.40 6.43 -4.44
C PHE A 47 -17.15 5.64 -3.37
N TYR A 48 -17.74 4.48 -3.73
CA TYR A 48 -18.43 3.63 -2.75
C TYR A 48 -17.49 3.09 -1.67
N SER A 49 -16.27 2.69 -2.03
CA SER A 49 -15.26 2.23 -1.06
C SER A 49 -14.87 3.32 -0.06
N ASN A 50 -14.68 4.56 -0.52
CA ASN A 50 -14.39 5.70 0.35
C ASN A 50 -15.60 6.09 1.22
N VAL A 51 -16.81 6.07 0.66
CA VAL A 51 -18.05 6.36 1.41
C VAL A 51 -18.25 5.34 2.53
N ILE A 52 -18.14 4.04 2.23
CA ILE A 52 -18.26 2.98 3.23
C ILE A 52 -17.17 3.13 4.30
N SER A 53 -15.92 3.34 3.90
CA SER A 53 -14.81 3.54 4.84
C SER A 53 -15.00 4.78 5.72
N THR A 54 -15.54 5.86 5.16
CA THR A 54 -15.86 7.10 5.90
C THR A 54 -16.97 6.87 6.90
N ILE A 55 -18.04 6.15 6.52
CA ILE A 55 -19.15 5.81 7.42
C ILE A 55 -18.63 4.92 8.56
N LEU A 56 -17.87 3.88 8.24
CA LEU A 56 -17.34 2.93 9.23
C LEU A 56 -16.36 3.61 10.19
N SER A 57 -15.45 4.45 9.67
CA SER A 57 -14.55 5.27 10.49
C SER A 57 -15.33 6.30 11.32
N GLY A 58 -16.43 6.82 10.79
CA GLY A 58 -17.33 7.71 11.51
C GLY A 58 -18.04 7.02 12.67
N MET A 59 -18.33 5.72 12.57
CA MET A 59 -18.89 4.95 13.69
C MET A 59 -17.87 4.77 14.83
N SER A 60 -16.57 4.75 14.55
CA SER A 60 -15.53 4.70 15.58
C SER A 60 -15.46 5.97 16.44
N LEU A 61 -15.99 7.10 15.96
CA LEU A 61 -16.09 8.35 16.73
C LEU A 61 -16.98 8.19 17.98
N LEU A 62 -17.92 7.24 17.97
CA LEU A 62 -18.81 6.97 19.09
C LEU A 62 -18.12 6.26 20.27
N PHE A 63 -16.97 5.62 20.04
CA PHE A 63 -16.29 4.80 21.05
C PHE A 63 -15.01 5.44 21.62
N ALA A 64 -14.34 6.32 20.88
CA ALA A 64 -13.05 6.91 21.30
C ALA A 64 -12.83 8.32 20.72
N TRP A 65 -13.66 9.30 21.11
CA TRP A 65 -13.53 10.68 20.64
C TRP A 65 -12.32 11.40 21.27
N VAL A 66 -11.34 11.75 20.45
CA VAL A 66 -10.22 12.63 20.81
C VAL A 66 -10.32 13.87 19.94
N MET A 67 -10.35 15.06 20.55
CA MET A 67 -10.47 16.32 19.82
C MET A 67 -9.15 16.64 19.10
N PRO A 68 -9.10 16.65 17.76
CA PRO A 68 -7.89 16.93 17.02
C PRO A 68 -7.53 18.42 17.10
N ASN A 69 -6.22 18.73 17.12
CA ASN A 69 -5.72 20.09 17.02
C ASN A 69 -5.96 20.65 15.60
N GLU A 70 -6.03 21.97 15.42
CA GLU A 70 -6.27 22.59 14.10
C GLU A 70 -5.21 22.20 13.05
N ARG A 71 -3.96 21.98 13.49
CA ARG A 71 -2.89 21.47 12.63
C ARG A 71 -3.10 20.01 12.24
N ASP A 72 -3.56 19.17 13.16
CA ASP A 72 -3.81 17.76 12.92
C ASP A 72 -4.96 17.57 11.94
N LEU A 73 -5.98 18.45 12.00
CA LEU A 73 -7.07 18.50 11.04
C LEU A 73 -6.55 18.75 9.62
N GLY A 74 -5.60 19.68 9.46
CA GLY A 74 -4.94 19.96 8.18
C GLY A 74 -4.22 18.74 7.61
N TYR A 75 -3.45 18.03 8.45
CA TYR A 75 -2.77 16.80 8.04
C TYR A 75 -3.74 15.66 7.70
N MET A 76 -4.83 15.50 8.46
CA MET A 76 -5.84 14.48 8.16
C MET A 76 -6.51 14.72 6.79
N VAL A 77 -6.83 15.98 6.46
CA VAL A 77 -7.38 16.33 5.15
C VAL A 77 -6.37 16.06 4.04
N LEU A 78 -5.10 16.44 4.21
CA LEU A 78 -4.05 16.18 3.23
C LEU A 78 -3.86 14.68 2.99
N ILE A 79 -3.74 13.88 4.04
CA ILE A 79 -3.59 12.42 3.96
C ILE A 79 -4.81 11.80 3.26
N GLY A 80 -6.02 12.22 3.64
CA GLY A 80 -7.26 11.74 3.03
C GLY A 80 -7.36 12.07 1.54
N LEU A 81 -7.00 13.30 1.16
CA LEU A 81 -7.01 13.73 -0.25
C LEU A 81 -5.95 13.00 -1.07
N THR A 82 -4.69 12.98 -0.60
CA THR A 82 -3.60 12.32 -1.33
C THR A 82 -3.82 10.81 -1.41
N GLY A 83 -4.27 10.19 -0.31
CA GLY A 83 -4.61 8.77 -0.27
C GLY A 83 -5.80 8.43 -1.17
N GLY A 84 -6.87 9.21 -1.12
CA GLY A 84 -8.06 9.02 -1.96
C GLY A 84 -7.77 9.20 -3.45
N VAL A 85 -7.01 10.24 -3.82
CA VAL A 85 -6.55 10.46 -5.20
C VAL A 85 -5.63 9.34 -5.66
N GLY A 86 -4.70 8.89 -4.81
CA GLY A 86 -3.82 7.76 -5.11
C GLY A 86 -4.61 6.45 -5.33
N GLN A 87 -5.60 6.18 -4.48
CA GLN A 87 -6.51 5.05 -4.60
C GLN A 87 -7.29 5.10 -5.93
N LEU A 88 -7.83 6.27 -6.29
CA LEU A 88 -8.53 6.49 -7.56
C LEU A 88 -7.63 6.19 -8.76
N LEU A 89 -6.43 6.77 -8.79
CA LEU A 89 -5.45 6.56 -9.84
C LEU A 89 -5.08 5.08 -9.98
N LEU A 90 -4.87 4.38 -8.86
CA LEU A 90 -4.57 2.95 -8.86
C LEU A 90 -5.72 2.13 -9.45
N THR A 91 -6.96 2.41 -9.05
CA THR A 91 -8.14 1.69 -9.57
C THR A 91 -8.35 1.95 -11.06
N VAL A 92 -8.19 3.20 -11.51
CA VAL A 92 -8.25 3.55 -12.94
C VAL A 92 -7.15 2.83 -13.72
N ALA A 93 -5.93 2.79 -13.20
CA ALA A 93 -4.81 2.13 -13.86
C ALA A 93 -4.99 0.60 -13.93
N LEU A 94 -5.52 -0.03 -12.88
CA LEU A 94 -5.88 -1.45 -12.88
C LEU A 94 -7.04 -1.80 -13.81
N SER A 95 -7.94 -0.85 -14.07
CA SER A 95 -9.07 -1.01 -15.00
C SER A 95 -8.64 -0.88 -16.46
N ASN A 96 -7.63 -0.05 -16.76
CA ASN A 96 -7.19 0.24 -18.13
C ASN A 96 -5.97 -0.58 -18.58
N ALA A 97 -5.16 -1.12 -17.67
CA ALA A 97 -3.95 -1.87 -17.99
C ALA A 97 -3.88 -3.20 -17.25
N ALA A 98 -3.19 -4.18 -17.85
CA ALA A 98 -3.00 -5.49 -17.24
C ALA A 98 -2.21 -5.37 -15.92
N ALA A 99 -2.62 -6.10 -14.88
CA ALA A 99 -1.96 -6.09 -13.58
C ALA A 99 -0.45 -6.39 -13.65
N SER A 100 -0.01 -7.16 -14.65
CA SER A 100 1.40 -7.43 -14.93
C SER A 100 2.21 -6.19 -15.30
N LEU A 101 1.58 -5.22 -15.98
CA LEU A 101 2.19 -3.93 -16.33
C LEU A 101 2.28 -2.99 -15.13
N LEU A 102 1.35 -3.12 -14.18
CA LEU A 102 1.31 -2.32 -12.96
C LEU A 102 2.19 -2.87 -11.83
N ALA A 103 2.53 -4.16 -11.85
CA ALA A 103 3.38 -4.79 -10.84
C ALA A 103 4.72 -4.04 -10.60
N PRO A 104 5.45 -3.55 -11.63
CA PRO A 104 6.67 -2.77 -11.45
C PRO A 104 6.45 -1.44 -10.71
N PHE A 105 5.31 -0.78 -10.94
CA PHE A 105 4.99 0.51 -10.31
C PHE A 105 4.73 0.39 -8.81
N GLY A 106 4.24 -0.77 -8.34
CA GLY A 106 4.08 -1.05 -6.91
C GLY A 106 5.42 -1.01 -6.15
N TYR A 107 6.50 -1.49 -6.76
CA TYR A 107 7.84 -1.43 -6.18
C TYR A 107 8.37 0.01 -6.07
N PHE A 108 7.94 0.91 -6.96
CA PHE A 108 8.29 2.33 -6.90
C PHE A 108 7.70 3.01 -5.64
N GLY A 109 6.58 2.51 -5.12
CA GLY A 109 6.02 2.95 -3.84
C GLY A 109 6.99 2.69 -2.67
N VAL A 110 7.70 1.56 -2.68
CA VAL A 110 8.69 1.21 -1.65
C VAL A 110 9.89 2.16 -1.68
N VAL A 111 10.33 2.55 -2.88
CA VAL A 111 11.39 3.54 -3.09
C VAL A 111 10.98 4.88 -2.46
N TRP A 112 9.77 5.36 -2.75
CA TRP A 112 9.25 6.60 -2.16
C TRP A 112 9.06 6.51 -0.65
N ALA A 113 8.65 5.36 -0.12
CA ALA A 113 8.52 5.15 1.31
C ALA A 113 9.86 5.36 2.03
N ILE A 114 10.94 4.76 1.53
CA ILE A 114 12.30 4.92 2.09
C ILE A 114 12.79 6.37 1.98
N VAL A 115 12.49 7.04 0.86
CA VAL A 115 12.86 8.45 0.64
C VAL A 115 12.11 9.36 1.62
N PHE A 116 10.81 9.16 1.83
CA PHE A 116 10.04 9.93 2.79
C PHE A 116 10.41 9.60 4.24
N GLU A 117 10.75 8.35 4.54
CA GLU A 117 11.29 7.92 5.84
C GLU A 117 12.55 8.73 6.18
N TYR A 118 13.50 8.82 5.24
CA TYR A 118 14.70 9.63 5.41
C TYR A 118 14.38 11.13 5.52
N LEU A 119 13.50 11.67 4.66
CA LEU A 119 13.22 13.12 4.60
C LEU A 119 12.46 13.64 5.81
N ILE A 120 11.48 12.89 6.33
CA ILE A 120 10.58 13.35 7.39
C ILE A 120 11.18 13.04 8.77
N TRP A 121 11.78 11.86 8.95
CA TRP A 121 12.30 11.42 10.25
C TRP A 121 13.81 11.65 10.40
N GLY A 122 14.54 11.88 9.30
CA GLY A 122 15.99 12.14 9.33
C GLY A 122 16.82 10.92 9.75
N GLU A 123 16.23 9.72 9.81
CA GLU A 123 16.94 8.50 10.21
C GLU A 123 17.92 8.05 9.12
N ALA A 124 19.17 7.81 9.51
CA ALA A 124 20.20 7.38 8.57
C ALA A 124 19.87 5.99 8.00
N ILE A 125 19.84 5.91 6.66
CA ILE A 125 19.61 4.65 5.95
C ILE A 125 20.76 3.69 6.27
N SER A 126 20.46 2.61 6.99
CA SER A 126 21.43 1.54 7.27
C SER A 126 21.93 0.92 5.97
N ALA A 127 23.19 0.46 5.96
CA ALA A 127 23.77 -0.22 4.80
C ALA A 127 22.91 -1.38 4.29
N LYS A 128 22.20 -2.09 5.19
CA LYS A 128 21.26 -3.16 4.82
C LYS A 128 20.05 -2.65 4.04
N THR A 129 19.47 -1.52 4.47
CA THR A 129 18.35 -0.86 3.81
C THR A 129 18.77 -0.30 2.44
N ALA A 130 19.98 0.25 2.34
CA ALA A 130 20.54 0.73 1.08
C ALA A 130 20.71 -0.40 0.04
N VAL A 131 21.16 -1.59 0.46
CA VAL A 131 21.24 -2.76 -0.43
C VAL A 131 19.85 -3.18 -0.92
N GLY A 132 18.86 -3.24 -0.02
CA GLY A 132 17.48 -3.52 -0.40
C GLY A 132 16.91 -2.52 -1.41
N PHE A 133 17.17 -1.23 -1.19
CA PHE A 133 16.78 -0.15 -2.10
C PHE A 133 17.35 -0.33 -3.51
N VAL A 134 18.65 -0.64 -3.63
CA VAL A 134 19.30 -0.89 -4.93
C VAL A 134 18.69 -2.10 -5.63
N VAL A 135 18.40 -3.19 -4.91
CA VAL A 135 17.77 -4.39 -5.48
C VAL A 135 16.36 -4.09 -6.00
N ILE A 136 15.56 -3.33 -5.25
CA ILE A 136 14.20 -2.95 -5.66
C ILE A 136 14.23 -2.09 -6.92
N ILE A 137 15.10 -1.07 -6.96
CA ILE A 137 15.26 -0.21 -8.15
C ILE A 137 15.77 -1.02 -9.34
N GLY A 138 16.76 -1.89 -9.14
CA GLY A 138 17.30 -2.74 -10.20
C GLY A 138 16.23 -3.65 -10.80
N THR A 139 15.37 -4.22 -9.96
CA THR A 139 14.24 -5.07 -10.40
C THR A 139 13.20 -4.24 -11.16
N ALA A 140 12.84 -3.06 -10.67
CA ALA A 140 11.88 -2.17 -11.34
C ALA A 140 12.38 -1.73 -12.73
N LEU A 141 13.67 -1.37 -12.84
CA LEU A 141 14.31 -1.03 -14.12
C LEU A 141 14.35 -2.23 -15.08
N TYR A 142 14.75 -3.40 -14.59
CA TYR A 142 14.81 -4.62 -15.39
C TYR A 142 13.44 -5.00 -15.97
N LEU A 143 12.37 -4.91 -15.17
CA LEU A 143 11.02 -5.18 -15.62
C LEU A 143 10.55 -4.17 -16.68
N CYS A 144 10.81 -2.88 -16.48
CA CYS A 144 10.49 -1.83 -17.46
C CYS A 144 11.19 -2.03 -18.80
N MET A 145 12.44 -2.52 -18.77
CA MET A 145 13.21 -2.83 -19.99
C MET A 145 12.72 -4.11 -20.68
N SER A 146 12.25 -5.10 -19.91
CA SER A 146 11.76 -6.37 -20.43
C SER A 146 10.44 -6.23 -21.19
N ASP A 147 9.56 -5.35 -20.72
CA ASP A 147 8.23 -5.14 -21.31
C ASP A 147 8.31 -4.45 -22.69
N LYS A 148 9.25 -3.53 -22.87
CA LYS A 148 9.55 -2.92 -24.19
C LYS A 148 10.02 -3.92 -25.26
N ARG A 149 10.42 -5.14 -24.87
CA ARG A 149 10.87 -6.19 -25.78
C ARG A 149 9.71 -7.10 -26.26
N SER A 150 8.58 -7.09 -25.57
CA SER A 150 7.36 -7.84 -25.92
C SER A 150 6.62 -7.23 -27.11
N ASP A 151 6.61 -5.90 -27.23
CA ASP A 151 5.88 -5.19 -28.30
C ASP A 151 6.67 -5.06 -29.62
N ALA A 152 7.84 -5.70 -29.72
CA ALA A 152 8.73 -5.63 -30.87
C ALA A 152 8.77 -6.93 -31.72
N SER A 153 7.84 -7.86 -31.50
CA SER A 153 7.67 -9.10 -32.31
C SER A 153 6.24 -9.25 -32.81
#